data_AF-G2GLY9-F1
#
_entry.id   AF-G2GLY9-F1
#
_cell.length_a   1.000
_cell.length_b   1.000
_cell.length_c   1.000
_cell.angle_alpha   90.00
_cell.angle_beta   90.00
_cell.angle_gamma   90.00
#
_symmetry.space_group_name_H-M   'P 1'
#
loop_
_entity.id
_entity.type
_entity.pdbx_description
1 polymer ?
#
loop_
_entity_poly.entity_id
_entity_poly.type
_entity_poly.pdbx_seq_one_letter_code
_entity_poly.pdbx_strand_id
1 'polypeptide(L)'
;MTAQDYDSQLLESVSVRRRRLRDAVLFGAQRRRRSSDERLGKLIAGVVIAAVVCAACVGWSFVSQRVIGQNPYGTSVPSPPPSGPLSPSPSPPLTSSAR
;
A
#
# COMPACT_ATOMS: atom_id res chain seq x y z
N MET A 1 16.11 46.28 31.30
CA MET A 1 16.05 44.90 30.77
C MET A 1 14.66 44.70 30.24
N THR A 2 14.53 44.43 28.96
CA THR A 2 13.25 44.38 28.27
C THR A 2 12.65 42.99 28.39
N ALA A 3 11.32 42.86 28.32
CA ALA A 3 10.65 41.56 28.43
C ALA A 3 11.16 40.54 27.39
N GLN A 4 11.63 41.02 26.23
CA GLN A 4 12.25 40.20 25.18
C GLN A 4 13.51 39.43 25.60
N ASP A 5 14.31 40.00 26.50
CA ASP A 5 15.53 39.34 26.99
C ASP A 5 15.17 38.13 27.89
N TYR A 6 14.04 38.23 28.60
CA TYR A 6 13.51 37.18 29.47
C TYR A 6 12.92 36.02 28.66
N ASP A 7 12.14 36.32 27.61
CA ASP A 7 11.63 35.31 26.68
C ASP A 7 12.76 34.59 25.94
N SER A 8 13.81 35.31 25.58
CA SER A 8 15.00 34.72 24.93
C SER A 8 15.72 33.74 25.86
N GLN A 9 15.89 34.08 27.15
CA GLN A 9 16.43 33.17 28.15
C GLN A 9 15.54 31.94 28.40
N LEU A 10 14.21 32.13 28.39
CA LEU A 10 13.24 31.03 28.50
C LEU A 10 13.32 30.10 27.29
N LEU A 11 13.38 30.64 26.08
CA LEU A 11 13.47 29.86 24.85
C LEU A 11 14.79 29.07 24.76
N GLU A 12 15.92 29.66 25.16
CA GLU A 12 17.18 28.92 25.25
C GLU A 12 17.08 27.76 26.25
N SER A 13 16.51 27.98 27.43
CA SER A 13 16.40 26.92 28.45
C SER A 13 15.46 25.78 28.05
N VAL A 14 14.30 26.10 27.46
CA VAL A 14 13.29 25.11 27.02
C VAL A 14 13.77 24.35 25.80
N SER A 15 14.47 25.01 24.88
CA SER A 15 15.02 24.35 23.69
C SER A 15 16.07 23.30 24.07
N VAL A 16 16.95 23.58 25.03
CA VAL A 16 17.94 22.62 25.54
C VAL A 16 17.26 21.45 26.24
N ARG A 17 16.25 21.71 27.10
CA ARG A 17 15.51 20.63 27.78
C ARG A 17 14.76 19.75 26.78
N ARG A 18 14.08 20.33 25.78
CA ARG A 18 13.42 19.58 24.71
C ARG A 18 14.43 18.80 23.88
N ARG A 19 15.59 19.37 23.57
CA ARG A 19 16.62 18.67 22.78
C ARG A 19 17.20 17.49 23.52
N ARG A 20 17.51 17.63 24.82
CA ARG A 20 17.94 16.52 25.68
C ARG A 20 16.86 15.46 25.83
N LEU A 21 15.60 15.85 25.96
CA LEU A 21 14.46 14.92 25.99
C LEU A 21 14.27 14.21 24.64
N ARG A 22 14.39 14.92 23.52
CA ARG A 22 14.32 14.33 22.18
C ARG A 22 15.47 13.37 21.95
N ASP A 23 16.69 13.73 22.34
CA ASP A 23 17.84 12.85 22.24
C ASP A 23 17.68 11.64 23.18
N ALA A 24 17.08 11.81 24.36
CA ALA A 24 16.78 10.70 25.27
C ALA A 24 15.60 9.82 24.78
N VAL A 25 14.61 10.38 24.09
CA VAL A 25 13.48 9.63 23.52
C VAL A 25 13.88 8.90 22.25
N LEU A 26 14.64 9.56 21.38
CA LEU A 26 15.13 9.00 20.11
C LEU A 26 16.25 7.97 20.35
N PHE A 27 17.13 8.20 21.33
CA PHE A 27 18.30 7.33 21.56
C PHE A 27 18.25 6.50 22.87
N GLY A 28 17.35 6.77 23.80
CA GLY A 28 17.17 6.01 25.04
C GLY A 28 18.35 6.06 26.01
N ALA A 29 18.11 5.71 27.28
CA ALA A 29 19.17 5.46 28.27
C ALA A 29 20.22 4.49 27.68
N GLN A 30 21.50 4.84 27.80
CA GLN A 30 22.66 4.40 27.00
C GLN A 30 22.71 2.94 26.46
N ARG A 31 22.03 1.98 27.07
CA ARG A 31 21.99 0.58 26.61
C ARG A 31 21.13 0.35 25.37
N ARG A 32 20.25 1.30 25.01
CA ARG A 32 19.37 1.20 23.83
C ARG A 32 19.97 1.79 22.55
N ARG A 33 21.06 2.56 22.64
CA ARG A 33 21.70 3.24 21.50
C ARG A 33 22.21 2.31 20.41
N ARG A 34 22.83 1.18 20.78
CA ARG A 34 23.26 0.16 19.80
C ARG A 34 22.08 -0.52 19.12
N SER A 35 21.04 -0.87 19.88
CA SER A 35 19.89 -1.58 19.33
C SER A 35 18.96 -0.68 18.51
N SER A 36 18.91 0.63 18.78
CA SER A 36 18.17 1.59 17.97
C SER A 36 18.83 1.85 16.64
N ASP A 37 20.16 1.98 16.59
CA ASP A 37 20.88 2.19 15.32
C ASP A 37 20.74 0.96 14.41
N GLU A 38 20.86 -0.23 14.98
CA GLU A 38 20.69 -1.49 14.24
C GLU A 38 19.25 -1.74 13.79
N ARG A 39 18.26 -1.29 14.56
CA ARG A 39 16.84 -1.32 14.15
C ARG A 39 16.52 -0.24 13.13
N LEU A 40 17.09 0.95 13.25
CA LEU A 40 16.88 2.07 12.33
C LEU A 40 17.49 1.77 10.96
N GLY A 41 18.69 1.17 10.92
CA GLY A 41 19.29 0.63 9.70
C GLY A 41 18.40 -0.44 9.05
N LYS A 42 17.79 -1.34 9.84
CA LYS A 42 16.82 -2.34 9.34
C LYS A 42 15.54 -1.70 8.81
N LEU A 43 15.05 -0.61 9.40
CA LEU A 43 13.88 0.11 8.89
C LEU A 43 14.19 0.81 7.56
N ILE A 44 15.32 1.51 7.47
CA ILE A 44 15.75 2.16 6.23
C ILE A 44 15.95 1.11 5.13
N ALA A 45 16.64 0.00 5.44
CA ALA A 45 16.79 -1.12 4.52
C ALA A 45 15.44 -1.71 4.09
N GLY A 46 14.49 -1.88 5.01
CA GLY A 46 13.14 -2.35 4.70
C GLY A 46 12.37 -1.41 3.77
N VAL A 47 12.47 -0.09 3.98
CA VAL A 47 11.87 0.92 3.09
C VAL A 47 12.47 0.86 1.69
N VAL A 48 13.80 0.72 1.58
CA VAL A 48 14.49 0.57 0.29
C VAL A 48 14.02 -0.70 -0.42
N ILE A 49 13.97 -1.84 0.29
CA ILE A 49 13.49 -3.10 -0.28
C ILE A 49 12.03 -2.97 -0.75
N ALA A 50 11.14 -2.40 0.06
CA ALA A 50 9.74 -2.18 -0.31
C ALA A 50 9.60 -1.30 -1.56
N ALA A 51 10.40 -0.23 -1.66
CA ALA A 51 10.42 0.64 -2.84
C ALA A 51 10.88 -0.11 -4.10
N VAL A 52 11.94 -0.91 -4.00
CA VAL A 52 12.44 -1.74 -5.11
C VAL A 52 11.40 -2.77 -5.54
N VAL A 53 10.74 -3.44 -4.60
CA VAL A 53 9.68 -4.42 -4.90
C VAL A 53 8.49 -3.75 -5.60
N CYS A 54 8.04 -2.57 -5.12
CA CYS A 54 7.00 -1.81 -5.79
C CYS A 54 7.40 -1.43 -7.23
N ALA A 55 8.63 -0.93 -7.42
CA ALA A 55 9.13 -0.58 -8.75
C ALA A 55 9.23 -1.81 -9.67
N ALA A 56 9.67 -2.95 -9.14
CA ALA A 56 9.74 -4.22 -9.87
C ALA A 56 8.36 -4.71 -10.31
N CYS A 57 7.35 -4.67 -9.44
CA CYS A 57 5.97 -5.03 -9.78
C CYS A 57 5.40 -4.15 -10.90
N VAL A 58 5.58 -2.84 -10.80
CA VAL A 58 5.08 -1.90 -11.82
C VAL A 58 5.83 -2.08 -13.15
N GLY A 59 7.15 -2.28 -13.10
CA GLY A 59 7.98 -2.55 -14.28
C GLY A 59 7.59 -3.85 -14.99
N TRP A 60 7.33 -4.92 -14.23
CA TRP A 60 6.89 -6.21 -14.78
C TRP A 60 5.52 -6.12 -15.45
N SER A 61 4.59 -5.35 -14.88
CA SER A 61 3.29 -5.08 -15.51
C SER A 61 3.46 -4.35 -16.85
N PHE A 62 4.40 -3.41 -16.95
CA PHE A 62 4.66 -2.72 -18.21
C PHE A 62 5.32 -3.64 -19.26
N VAL A 63 6.31 -4.43 -18.86
CA VAL A 63 7.01 -5.38 -19.75
C VAL A 63 6.06 -6.48 -20.24
N SER A 64 5.24 -7.06 -19.37
CA SER A 64 4.27 -8.08 -19.76
C SER A 64 3.24 -7.54 -20.75
N GLN A 65 2.73 -6.32 -20.54
CA GLN A 65 1.73 -5.73 -21.43
C GLN A 65 2.30 -5.23 -22.78
N ARG A 66 3.58 -4.79 -22.81
CA ARG A 66 4.20 -4.21 -24.02
C ARG A 66 5.08 -5.16 -24.82
N VAL A 67 5.70 -6.15 -24.17
CA VAL A 67 6.68 -7.06 -24.79
C VAL A 67 6.13 -8.49 -24.92
N ILE A 68 5.37 -8.97 -23.93
CA ILE A 68 4.78 -10.32 -23.92
C ILE A 68 3.28 -10.21 -24.24
N GLY A 69 2.96 -9.82 -25.47
CA GLY A 69 1.58 -9.69 -25.96
C GLY A 69 0.77 -11.00 -26.02
N GLN A 70 1.19 -12.09 -25.36
CA GLN A 70 0.47 -13.37 -25.35
C GLN A 70 0.58 -14.02 -23.96
N ASN A 71 -0.55 -13.98 -23.25
CA ASN A 71 -0.92 -14.68 -22.00
C ASN A 71 0.19 -15.16 -21.04
N PRO A 72 0.57 -14.35 -20.03
CA PRO A 72 1.27 -14.84 -18.85
C PRO A 72 0.34 -15.53 -17.81
N TYR A 73 -0.99 -15.48 -17.99
CA TYR A 73 -1.99 -16.17 -17.16
C TYR A 73 -2.93 -17.00 -18.06
N GLY A 74 -2.51 -18.21 -18.39
CA GLY A 74 -3.39 -19.27 -18.90
C GLY A 74 -4.22 -19.93 -17.80
N THR A 75 -4.69 -19.17 -16.81
CA THR A 75 -5.66 -19.67 -15.82
C THR A 75 -7.02 -19.13 -16.21
N SER A 76 -7.69 -19.89 -17.07
CA SER A 76 -9.11 -19.75 -17.36
C SER A 76 -9.90 -19.94 -16.06
N VAL A 77 -10.21 -18.85 -15.36
CA VAL A 77 -11.35 -18.86 -14.44
C VAL A 77 -12.58 -19.04 -15.35
N PRO A 78 -13.36 -20.12 -15.22
CA PRO A 78 -14.55 -20.30 -16.05
C PRO A 78 -15.56 -19.21 -15.66
N SER A 79 -15.74 -18.23 -16.56
CA SER A 79 -16.87 -17.31 -16.46
C SER A 79 -18.15 -18.11 -16.70
N PRO A 80 -19.14 -18.11 -15.79
CA PRO A 80 -20.44 -18.67 -16.11
C PRO A 80 -21.05 -17.92 -17.31
N PRO A 81 -21.79 -18.61 -18.19
CA PRO A 81 -22.33 -18.01 -19.40
C PRO A 81 -23.35 -16.91 -19.06
N PRO A 82 -23.40 -15.81 -19.84
CA PRO A 82 -24.45 -14.81 -19.68
C PRO A 82 -25.79 -15.41 -20.10
N SER A 83 -26.76 -15.36 -19.19
CA SER A 83 -28.17 -15.64 -19.46
C SER A 83 -28.69 -14.64 -20.51
N GLY A 84 -28.62 -15.02 -21.78
CA GLY A 84 -29.24 -14.33 -22.90
C GLY A 84 -30.77 -14.44 -22.87
N PRO A 85 -31.47 -13.58 -23.63
CA PRO A 85 -32.84 -13.17 -23.35
C PRO A 85 -33.86 -14.29 -23.61
N LEU A 86 -34.89 -14.31 -22.76
CA LEU A 86 -36.10 -15.12 -22.90
C LEU A 86 -36.72 -14.88 -24.29
N SER A 87 -36.50 -15.81 -25.21
CA SER A 87 -37.23 -15.87 -26.48
C SER A 87 -38.66 -16.35 -26.20
N PRO A 88 -39.71 -15.70 -26.74
CA PRO A 88 -41.10 -16.05 -26.45
C PRO A 88 -41.45 -17.40 -27.07
N SER A 89 -41.86 -18.34 -26.21
CA SER A 89 -42.38 -19.64 -26.61
C SER A 89 -43.66 -19.46 -27.45
N PRO A 90 -43.78 -20.05 -28.66
CA PRO A 90 -45.01 -20.01 -29.43
C PRO A 90 -46.08 -20.92 -28.80
N SER A 91 -47.30 -20.39 -28.71
CA SER A 91 -48.53 -21.03 -28.26
C SER A 91 -48.91 -22.26 -29.10
N PRO A 92 -49.56 -23.29 -28.54
CA PRO A 92 -49.96 -24.49 -29.29
C PRO A 92 -51.17 -24.24 -30.21
N PRO A 93 -51.24 -24.88 -31.39
CA PRO A 93 -52.43 -24.81 -32.22
C PRO A 93 -53.55 -25.71 -31.67
N LEU A 94 -54.71 -25.12 -31.42
CA LEU A 94 -55.98 -25.84 -31.35
C LEU A 94 -56.27 -26.47 -32.72
N THR A 95 -56.34 -27.79 -32.81
CA THR A 95 -57.14 -28.46 -33.83
C THR A 95 -57.80 -29.72 -33.28
N SER A 96 -59.07 -29.82 -33.61
CA SER A 96 -60.07 -30.79 -33.21
C SER A 96 -60.11 -31.91 -34.26
N SER A 97 -60.09 -33.18 -33.85
CA SER A 97 -60.74 -34.28 -34.61
C SER A 97 -60.69 -35.63 -33.91
N ALA A 98 -61.88 -36.07 -33.49
CA ALA A 98 -62.47 -37.40 -33.67
C ALA A 98 -61.59 -38.66 -33.56
N ARG A 99 -61.85 -39.46 -32.53
CA ARG A 99 -62.42 -40.82 -32.69
C ARG A 99 -63.04 -41.32 -31.38
#